data_AF-A0A353XYX6-F1
#
_entry.id   AF-A0A353XYX6-F1
#
_cell.length_a   1.000
_cell.length_b   1.000
_cell.length_c   1.000
_cell.angle_alpha   90.00
_cell.angle_beta   90.00
_cell.angle_gamma   90.00
#
_symmetry.space_group_name_H-M   'P 1'
#
loop_
_entity.id
_entity.type
_entity.pdbx_description
1 polymer ?
#
loop_
_entity_poly.entity_id
_entity_poly.type
_entity_poly.pdbx_seq_one_letter_code
_entity_poly.pdbx_strand_id
1 'polypeptide(L)'
;MQAGWGDSEYGDIFASQQKSKPQPKKAGKPVATSAATLVAVPDVQQHAARAVDTPIPGTQLRPKQRQGASSSLHQPVSPLGNSSMHNVSIKSALGHYRSASNKERLKQVYRAKGYRPVWKRAGRDANAAIQILAESDSHGLNPAEYHVNEILRAQEGGDETLFDLMLTDNALRYVTHLRDGQYRPQDVDPQWLIRHGARADLAASMGKAAKRGGVSGFMKKIAPRHAVYRSLYRHLYDYNSIADSGGWPAFPVRGRRLQPGSSGSDVKALRA
;
A
#
# COMPACT_ATOMS: atom_id res chain seq x y z
N MET A 1 -42.63 9.07 -22.47
CA MET A 1 -41.39 9.88 -22.45
C MET A 1 -40.23 8.93 -22.13
N GLN A 2 -39.56 8.47 -23.18
CA GLN A 2 -38.27 7.76 -23.09
C GLN A 2 -37.17 8.81 -22.97
N ALA A 3 -36.25 8.63 -22.02
CA ALA A 3 -34.98 9.34 -22.01
C ALA A 3 -33.88 8.29 -22.05
N GLY A 4 -33.36 8.06 -23.25
CA GLY A 4 -32.13 7.32 -23.48
C GLY A 4 -30.94 8.15 -23.04
N TRP A 5 -30.02 7.53 -22.32
CA TRP A 5 -28.67 8.05 -22.12
C TRP A 5 -27.73 7.11 -22.85
N GLY A 6 -27.07 7.68 -23.87
CA GLY A 6 -26.26 6.98 -24.83
C GLY A 6 -24.97 6.43 -24.25
N ASP A 7 -24.60 5.28 -24.79
CA ASP A 7 -23.25 4.72 -24.77
C ASP A 7 -22.32 5.59 -25.62
N SER A 8 -21.25 6.13 -25.02
CA SER A 8 -19.91 6.21 -25.62
C SER A 8 -18.97 6.95 -24.68
N GLU A 9 -17.70 6.56 -24.68
CA GLU A 9 -16.59 7.10 -23.87
C GLU A 9 -16.49 6.53 -22.46
N TYR A 10 -15.86 5.37 -22.32
CA TYR A 10 -14.62 5.20 -21.53
C TYR A 10 -14.11 3.78 -21.81
N GLY A 11 -13.04 3.70 -22.61
CA GLY A 11 -12.47 2.45 -23.11
C GLY A 11 -11.90 1.54 -22.02
N ASP A 12 -11.97 0.24 -22.32
CA ASP A 12 -11.40 -0.87 -21.58
C ASP A 12 -9.90 -0.66 -21.29
N ILE A 13 -9.56 -0.50 -20.00
CA ILE A 13 -8.18 -0.42 -19.52
C ILE A 13 -7.53 -1.81 -19.24
N PHE A 14 -8.11 -2.89 -19.79
CA PHE A 14 -7.57 -4.25 -19.65
C PHE A 14 -6.83 -4.79 -20.88
N ALA A 15 -6.55 -3.97 -21.90
CA ALA A 15 -5.84 -4.39 -23.11
C ALA A 15 -4.34 -4.06 -23.08
N SER A 16 -3.53 -5.11 -23.16
CA SER A 16 -2.07 -5.14 -23.26
C SER A 16 -1.47 -4.29 -24.39
N GLN A 17 -0.36 -3.60 -24.14
CA GLN A 17 0.57 -3.13 -25.17
C GLN A 17 2.03 -3.39 -24.73
N GLN A 18 2.70 -4.25 -25.51
CA GLN A 18 4.16 -4.38 -25.60
C GLN A 18 4.77 -3.23 -26.42
N LYS A 19 6.11 -3.13 -26.35
CA LYS A 19 7.08 -2.31 -27.14
C LYS A 19 7.55 -1.06 -26.38
N SER A 20 8.81 -0.61 -26.43
CA SER A 20 10.06 -1.05 -27.05
C SER A 20 11.17 -0.13 -26.51
N LYS A 21 12.39 -0.64 -26.25
CA LYS A 21 13.57 0.12 -25.78
C LYS A 21 14.01 1.23 -26.76
N PRO A 22 14.64 2.30 -26.24
CA PRO A 22 15.68 3.02 -26.98
C PRO A 22 17.07 2.97 -26.31
N GLN A 23 18.10 2.90 -27.16
CA GLN A 23 19.54 2.98 -26.86
C GLN A 23 20.02 4.43 -26.60
N PRO A 24 21.20 4.63 -25.97
CA PRO A 24 21.72 5.95 -25.57
C PRO A 24 22.61 6.61 -26.64
N LYS A 25 22.63 7.95 -26.70
CA LYS A 25 23.63 8.75 -27.45
C LYS A 25 24.56 9.52 -26.50
N LYS A 26 25.83 9.60 -26.92
CA LYS A 26 27.03 10.03 -26.17
C LYS A 26 27.27 11.56 -26.16
N ALA A 27 27.80 12.00 -25.01
CA ALA A 27 28.90 12.95 -24.71
C ALA A 27 29.26 14.17 -25.60
N GLY A 28 29.48 15.31 -24.92
CA GLY A 28 30.41 16.39 -25.28
C GLY A 28 30.68 17.32 -24.08
N LYS A 29 31.95 17.53 -23.70
CA LYS A 29 32.45 18.55 -22.72
C LYS A 29 33.30 19.61 -23.49
N PRO A 30 34.06 20.53 -22.85
CA PRO A 30 33.65 21.84 -22.30
C PRO A 30 34.53 23.00 -22.85
N VAL A 31 34.19 24.28 -22.58
CA VAL A 31 35.13 25.41 -22.74
C VAL A 31 34.96 26.43 -21.60
N ALA A 32 36.09 26.94 -21.10
CA ALA A 32 36.26 27.85 -19.97
C ALA A 32 36.62 29.30 -20.40
N THR A 33 36.90 30.16 -19.39
CA THR A 33 37.54 31.52 -19.39
C THR A 33 36.51 32.68 -19.29
N SER A 34 36.61 33.73 -18.45
CA SER A 34 37.74 34.37 -17.74
C SER A 34 37.31 35.22 -16.50
N ALA A 35 38.30 35.49 -15.64
CA ALA A 35 38.60 36.56 -14.64
C ALA A 35 37.71 37.83 -14.53
N ALA A 36 37.73 38.70 -13.51
CA ALA A 36 38.24 38.82 -12.13
C ALA A 36 37.83 40.25 -11.65
N THR A 37 37.75 40.52 -10.34
CA THR A 37 38.32 41.71 -9.64
C THR A 37 37.73 41.88 -8.23
N LEU A 38 38.63 41.98 -7.24
CA LEU A 38 38.42 42.31 -5.84
C LEU A 38 38.21 43.81 -5.61
N VAL A 39 37.43 44.17 -4.58
CA VAL A 39 37.71 45.33 -3.69
C VAL A 39 37.38 44.94 -2.24
N ALA A 40 38.29 45.28 -1.32
CA ALA A 40 38.27 45.03 0.13
C ALA A 40 37.95 46.35 0.89
N VAL A 41 37.05 46.34 1.92
CA VAL A 41 37.30 46.48 3.40
C VAL A 41 37.45 47.97 3.85
N PRO A 42 36.88 48.49 4.99
CA PRO A 42 37.02 48.05 6.40
C PRO A 42 35.71 47.91 7.20
N ASP A 43 35.57 47.01 8.17
CA ASP A 43 36.17 46.88 9.52
C ASP A 43 35.71 47.99 10.50
N VAL A 44 34.76 47.63 11.40
CA VAL A 44 34.57 48.29 12.70
C VAL A 44 34.26 47.24 13.76
N GLN A 45 34.95 47.42 14.89
CA GLN A 45 35.20 46.52 16.00
C GLN A 45 34.00 46.03 16.81
N GLN A 46 34.31 44.87 17.42
CA GLN A 46 33.66 44.12 18.48
C GLN A 46 33.24 44.94 19.71
N HIS A 47 32.16 44.53 20.36
CA HIS A 47 32.06 44.54 21.82
C HIS A 47 31.62 43.17 22.36
N ALA A 48 32.31 42.76 23.40
CA ALA A 48 32.36 41.42 23.96
C ALA A 48 31.23 41.10 24.96
N ALA A 49 30.92 39.80 25.00
CA ALA A 49 30.61 38.97 26.16
C ALA A 49 29.51 39.37 27.15
N ARG A 50 28.48 38.50 27.22
CA ARG A 50 28.04 37.95 28.50
C ARG A 50 27.53 36.52 28.32
N ALA A 51 28.35 35.57 28.77
CA ALA A 51 27.96 34.20 29.03
C ALA A 51 27.11 34.16 30.31
N VAL A 52 25.97 33.48 30.25
CA VAL A 52 25.36 32.86 31.43
C VAL A 52 24.99 31.45 31.00
N ASP A 53 25.84 30.52 31.39
CA ASP A 53 25.56 29.09 31.41
C ASP A 53 24.44 28.83 32.44
N THR A 54 23.41 28.11 32.03
CA THR A 54 22.63 27.28 32.95
C THR A 54 22.25 26.00 32.20
N PRO A 55 22.72 24.82 32.64
CA PRO A 55 22.45 23.57 31.94
C PRO A 55 21.02 23.11 32.23
N ILE A 56 20.22 22.89 31.18
CA ILE A 56 18.99 22.10 31.28
C ILE A 56 19.40 20.62 31.28
N PRO A 57 19.15 19.85 32.34
CA PRO A 57 19.45 18.42 32.34
C PRO A 57 18.37 17.68 31.53
N GLY A 58 18.80 16.88 30.54
CA GLY A 58 17.95 15.81 29.99
C GLY A 58 17.91 15.60 28.47
N THR A 59 18.66 16.35 27.66
CA THR A 59 18.63 16.09 26.20
C THR A 59 19.84 15.27 25.77
N GLN A 60 19.73 13.94 25.82
CA GLN A 60 20.66 13.08 25.09
C GLN A 60 20.53 13.40 23.59
N LEU A 61 21.63 13.86 23.00
CA LEU A 61 21.77 14.07 21.57
C LEU A 61 21.61 12.73 20.84
N ARG A 62 20.44 12.52 20.25
CA ARG A 62 20.17 11.37 19.38
C ARG A 62 21.11 11.45 18.17
N PRO A 63 21.84 10.37 17.80
CA PRO A 63 22.71 10.39 16.63
C PRO A 63 21.91 10.73 15.37
N LYS A 64 22.47 11.63 14.57
CA LYS A 64 21.92 12.12 13.31
C LYS A 64 21.92 10.98 12.29
N GLN A 65 20.88 10.15 12.33
CA GLN A 65 20.63 9.13 11.32
C GLN A 65 20.33 9.87 10.01
N ARG A 66 21.23 9.75 9.02
CA ARG A 66 21.00 10.22 7.65
C ARG A 66 19.77 9.49 7.11
N GLN A 67 18.62 10.14 7.18
CA GLN A 67 17.39 9.67 6.56
C GLN A 67 17.45 10.07 5.08
N GLY A 68 17.83 9.10 4.26
CA GLY A 68 17.86 9.17 2.81
C GLY A 68 17.40 7.84 2.22
N ALA A 69 16.28 7.35 2.72
CA ALA A 69 15.49 6.27 2.12
C ALA A 69 14.04 6.55 2.51
N SER A 70 13.17 6.67 1.50
CA SER A 70 11.74 6.86 1.69
C SER A 70 11.22 5.84 2.71
N SER A 71 10.76 6.30 3.88
CA SER A 71 10.14 5.43 4.87
C SER A 71 8.89 4.82 4.24
N SER A 72 8.83 3.48 4.16
CA SER A 72 7.64 2.76 3.69
C SER A 72 6.37 3.36 4.30
N LEU A 73 5.37 3.70 3.45
CA LEU A 73 4.06 4.17 3.89
C LEU A 73 3.37 3.16 4.84
N HIS A 74 3.78 1.90 4.75
CA HIS A 74 3.21 0.80 5.47
C HIS A 74 4.13 0.33 6.59
N GLN A 75 3.53 0.14 7.77
CA GLN A 75 4.19 -0.48 8.91
C GLN A 75 4.51 -1.95 8.59
N PRO A 76 5.67 -2.47 9.02
CA PRO A 76 5.96 -3.89 8.92
C PRO A 76 5.02 -4.68 9.84
N VAL A 77 4.63 -5.87 9.39
CA VAL A 77 3.81 -6.78 10.20
C VAL A 77 4.64 -7.97 10.67
N SER A 78 4.31 -8.51 11.85
CA SER A 78 4.96 -9.72 12.35
C SER A 78 4.65 -10.91 11.43
N PRO A 79 5.63 -11.78 11.15
CA PRO A 79 5.39 -12.97 10.33
C PRO A 79 4.41 -13.93 11.01
N LEU A 80 3.70 -14.74 10.21
CA LEU A 80 2.80 -15.75 10.74
C LEU A 80 3.59 -16.91 11.38
N GLY A 81 3.42 -17.12 12.67
CA GLY A 81 4.05 -18.19 13.45
C GLY A 81 3.36 -19.55 13.29
N ASN A 82 3.15 -20.02 12.05
CA ASN A 82 2.53 -21.31 11.79
C ASN A 82 3.57 -22.44 11.73
N SER A 83 3.25 -23.59 12.34
CA SER A 83 4.01 -24.83 12.15
C SER A 83 3.65 -25.47 10.80
N SER A 84 4.55 -26.30 10.27
CA SER A 84 4.27 -27.11 9.08
C SER A 84 3.10 -28.08 9.33
N MET A 85 2.32 -28.33 8.28
CA MET A 85 1.11 -29.16 8.25
C MET A 85 1.17 -30.22 7.14
N HIS A 86 2.37 -30.66 6.74
CA HIS A 86 2.54 -31.73 5.76
C HIS A 86 1.71 -32.97 6.11
N ASN A 87 0.99 -33.49 5.11
CA ASN A 87 0.14 -34.68 5.23
C ASN A 87 -0.99 -34.58 6.28
N VAL A 88 -1.29 -33.39 6.79
CA VAL A 88 -2.42 -33.16 7.70
C VAL A 88 -3.66 -32.82 6.89
N SER A 89 -4.80 -33.44 7.18
CA SER A 89 -6.07 -33.06 6.54
C SER A 89 -6.45 -31.63 6.92
N ILE A 90 -7.08 -30.89 5.99
CA ILE A 90 -7.58 -29.53 6.26
C ILE A 90 -8.46 -29.47 7.52
N LYS A 91 -9.33 -30.47 7.74
CA LYS A 91 -10.21 -30.52 8.91
C LYS A 91 -9.42 -30.57 10.22
N SER A 92 -8.36 -31.38 10.29
CA SER A 92 -7.49 -31.46 11.47
C SER A 92 -6.61 -30.22 11.59
N ALA A 93 -6.04 -29.75 10.47
CA ALA A 93 -5.16 -28.59 10.39
C ALA A 93 -5.83 -27.30 10.87
N LEU A 94 -7.13 -27.11 10.61
CA LEU A 94 -7.91 -25.99 11.16
C LEU A 94 -7.89 -25.91 12.69
N GLY A 95 -7.71 -27.03 13.39
CA GLY A 95 -7.49 -27.05 14.84
C GLY A 95 -6.18 -26.38 15.23
N HIS A 96 -5.12 -26.69 14.49
CA HIS A 96 -3.73 -26.27 14.74
C HIS A 96 -3.37 -24.91 14.13
N TYR A 97 -4.16 -24.40 13.18
CA TYR A 97 -3.95 -23.09 12.57
C TYR A 97 -4.25 -21.98 13.60
N ARG A 98 -3.17 -21.35 14.10
CA ARG A 98 -3.18 -20.33 15.16
C ARG A 98 -3.28 -18.91 14.62
N SER A 99 -2.76 -18.69 13.42
CA SER A 99 -2.71 -17.38 12.77
C SER A 99 -4.01 -16.93 12.10
N ALA A 100 -5.13 -17.64 12.33
CA ALA A 100 -6.39 -17.33 11.68
C ALA A 100 -6.87 -15.91 12.02
N SER A 101 -7.06 -15.06 11.01
CA SER A 101 -7.65 -13.73 11.18
C SER A 101 -9.06 -13.80 11.77
N ASN A 102 -9.86 -14.78 11.32
CA ASN A 102 -11.15 -15.14 11.90
C ASN A 102 -11.43 -16.63 11.72
N LYS A 103 -11.21 -17.40 12.78
CA LYS A 103 -11.27 -18.87 12.75
C LYS A 103 -12.65 -19.42 12.36
N GLU A 104 -13.74 -18.77 12.77
CA GLU A 104 -15.09 -19.23 12.43
C GLU A 104 -15.45 -18.98 10.97
N ARG A 105 -15.11 -17.81 10.42
CA ARG A 105 -15.28 -17.52 8.98
C ARG A 105 -14.46 -18.50 8.12
N LEU A 106 -13.23 -18.80 8.52
CA LEU A 106 -12.39 -19.77 7.83
C LEU A 106 -13.03 -21.17 7.84
N LYS A 107 -13.49 -21.65 9.01
CA LYS A 107 -14.23 -22.91 9.13
C LYS A 107 -15.49 -22.93 8.27
N GLN A 108 -16.22 -21.83 8.16
CA GLN A 108 -17.42 -21.73 7.34
C GLN A 108 -17.12 -21.93 5.85
N VAL A 109 -16.04 -21.35 5.32
CA VAL A 109 -15.59 -21.58 3.94
C VAL A 109 -15.29 -23.07 3.71
N TYR A 110 -14.53 -23.70 4.60
CA TYR A 110 -14.19 -25.12 4.45
C TYR A 110 -15.36 -26.07 4.66
N ARG A 111 -16.28 -25.78 5.58
CA ARG A 111 -17.54 -26.51 5.72
C ARG A 111 -18.31 -26.50 4.40
N ALA A 112 -18.41 -25.34 3.75
CA ALA A 112 -19.04 -25.25 2.44
C ALA A 112 -18.31 -26.10 1.39
N LYS A 113 -16.98 -26.19 1.44
CA LYS A 113 -16.16 -27.00 0.52
C LYS A 113 -16.02 -28.48 0.93
N GLY A 114 -16.71 -28.92 1.99
CA GLY A 114 -16.62 -30.30 2.50
C GLY A 114 -15.24 -30.65 3.04
N TYR A 115 -14.51 -29.67 3.60
CA TYR A 115 -13.13 -29.77 4.09
C TYR A 115 -12.10 -30.24 3.05
N ARG A 116 -12.43 -30.11 1.76
CA ARG A 116 -11.46 -30.29 0.67
C ARG A 116 -10.69 -28.99 0.43
N PRO A 117 -9.47 -29.05 -0.13
CA PRO A 117 -8.73 -27.87 -0.53
C PRO A 117 -9.57 -26.91 -1.37
N VAL A 118 -9.39 -25.62 -1.13
CA VAL A 118 -9.98 -24.53 -1.92
C VAL A 118 -9.19 -24.35 -3.20
N TRP A 119 -7.86 -24.43 -3.09
CA TRP A 119 -6.92 -24.09 -4.14
C TRP A 119 -6.33 -25.33 -4.79
N LYS A 120 -5.96 -25.19 -6.06
CA LYS A 120 -5.00 -26.07 -6.70
C LYS A 120 -3.66 -25.36 -6.64
N ARG A 121 -2.61 -26.02 -6.11
CA ARG A 121 -1.31 -25.40 -5.81
C ARG A 121 -0.75 -24.55 -6.96
N ALA A 122 -0.63 -25.11 -8.16
CA ALA A 122 -0.21 -24.38 -9.36
C ALA A 122 -1.40 -23.94 -10.25
N GLY A 123 -2.55 -23.67 -9.63
CA GLY A 123 -3.79 -23.33 -10.31
C GLY A 123 -3.90 -21.85 -10.64
N ARG A 124 -4.54 -21.52 -11.77
CA ARG A 124 -4.78 -20.13 -12.18
C ARG A 124 -5.50 -19.29 -11.12
N ASP A 125 -6.47 -19.87 -10.41
CA ASP A 125 -7.23 -19.17 -9.36
C ASP A 125 -6.33 -18.82 -8.15
N ALA A 126 -5.42 -19.73 -7.77
CA ALA A 126 -4.49 -19.52 -6.67
C ALA A 126 -3.46 -18.44 -7.00
N ASN A 127 -2.84 -18.53 -8.19
CA ASN A 127 -1.88 -17.53 -8.66
C ASN A 127 -2.52 -16.14 -8.75
N ALA A 128 -3.75 -16.05 -9.27
CA ALA A 128 -4.49 -14.80 -9.34
C ALA A 128 -4.84 -14.24 -7.94
N ALA A 129 -5.20 -15.10 -6.98
CA ALA A 129 -5.46 -14.67 -5.61
C ALA A 129 -4.19 -14.13 -4.94
N ILE A 130 -3.05 -14.82 -5.10
CA ILE A 130 -1.74 -14.37 -4.57
C ILE A 130 -1.37 -13.01 -5.17
N GLN A 131 -1.54 -12.83 -6.48
CA GLN A 131 -1.27 -11.55 -7.14
C GLN A 131 -2.15 -10.42 -6.58
N ILE A 132 -3.46 -10.66 -6.38
CA ILE A 132 -4.36 -9.67 -5.79
C ILE A 132 -3.90 -9.25 -4.38
N LEU A 133 -3.40 -10.19 -3.58
CA LEU A 133 -2.87 -9.89 -2.24
C LEU A 133 -1.59 -9.05 -2.31
N ALA A 134 -0.70 -9.38 -3.25
CA ALA A 134 0.56 -8.67 -3.46
C ALA A 134 0.33 -7.23 -3.95
N GLU A 135 -0.66 -7.01 -4.81
CA GLU A 135 -1.02 -5.71 -5.41
C GLU A 135 -2.11 -4.97 -4.62
N SER A 136 -2.27 -5.30 -3.33
CA SER A 136 -3.32 -4.73 -2.49
C SER A 136 -3.08 -3.26 -2.14
N ASP A 137 -1.86 -2.76 -2.27
CA ASP A 137 -1.48 -1.35 -2.22
C ASP A 137 -2.17 -0.52 -3.29
N SER A 138 -2.50 -1.10 -4.45
CA SER A 138 -3.33 -0.42 -5.46
C SER A 138 -4.71 -0.03 -4.92
N HIS A 139 -5.21 -0.71 -3.89
CA HIS A 139 -6.45 -0.38 -3.19
C HIS A 139 -6.23 0.43 -1.90
N GLY A 140 -5.01 0.94 -1.68
CA GLY A 140 -4.63 1.67 -0.47
C GLY A 140 -4.46 0.79 0.77
N LEU A 141 -4.33 -0.52 0.60
CA LEU A 141 -4.11 -1.46 1.70
C LEU A 141 -2.62 -1.73 1.88
N ASN A 142 -2.21 -2.21 3.05
CA ASN A 142 -0.83 -2.64 3.29
C ASN A 142 -0.60 -4.08 2.78
N PRO A 143 0.23 -4.31 1.73
CA PRO A 143 0.48 -5.68 1.23
C PRO A 143 1.11 -6.61 2.26
N ALA A 144 1.88 -6.08 3.21
CA ALA A 144 2.55 -6.87 4.22
C ALA A 144 1.54 -7.66 5.09
N GLU A 145 0.34 -7.11 5.32
CA GLU A 145 -0.74 -7.72 6.12
C GLU A 145 -1.27 -9.05 5.56
N TYR A 146 -0.92 -9.40 4.31
CA TYR A 146 -1.41 -10.60 3.62
C TYR A 146 -0.37 -11.71 3.49
N HIS A 147 0.83 -11.53 4.05
CA HIS A 147 1.83 -12.59 4.23
C HIS A 147 2.13 -13.42 2.96
N VAL A 148 2.22 -12.75 1.82
CA VAL A 148 2.42 -13.38 0.50
C VAL A 148 3.70 -14.22 0.46
N ASN A 149 4.78 -13.74 1.08
CA ASN A 149 6.06 -14.45 1.12
C ASN A 149 5.96 -15.77 1.90
N GLU A 150 5.21 -15.80 3.00
CA GLU A 150 4.95 -17.03 3.75
C GLU A 150 4.07 -18.00 2.95
N ILE A 151 3.06 -17.49 2.23
CA ILE A 151 2.21 -18.31 1.36
C ILE A 151 3.05 -18.97 0.26
N LEU A 152 3.92 -18.20 -0.40
CA LEU A 152 4.82 -18.72 -1.45
C LEU A 152 5.79 -19.74 -0.90
N ARG A 153 6.38 -19.51 0.28
CA ARG A 153 7.25 -20.49 0.94
C ARG A 153 6.55 -21.82 1.25
N ALA A 154 5.30 -21.78 1.73
CA ALA A 154 4.51 -23.00 1.92
C ALA A 154 4.21 -23.71 0.59
N GLN A 155 3.93 -22.96 -0.47
CA GLN A 155 3.69 -23.48 -1.82
C GLN A 155 4.91 -24.19 -2.42
N GLU A 156 6.09 -23.57 -2.27
CA GLU A 156 7.38 -24.07 -2.76
C GLU A 156 7.88 -25.26 -1.93
N GLY A 157 7.72 -25.20 -0.61
CA GLY A 157 8.04 -26.30 0.31
C GLY A 157 7.13 -27.52 0.17
N GLY A 158 6.04 -27.43 -0.59
CA GLY A 158 5.11 -28.54 -0.82
C GLY A 158 4.15 -28.80 0.34
N ASP A 159 4.00 -27.85 1.26
CA ASP A 159 3.03 -27.94 2.37
C ASP A 159 1.66 -27.48 1.89
N GLU A 160 0.97 -28.33 1.13
CA GLU A 160 -0.29 -27.99 0.46
C GLU A 160 -1.38 -27.56 1.44
N THR A 161 -1.41 -28.17 2.63
CA THR A 161 -2.39 -27.87 3.67
C THR A 161 -2.15 -26.49 4.27
N LEU A 162 -0.90 -26.17 4.64
CA LEU A 162 -0.58 -24.86 5.16
C LEU A 162 -0.79 -23.76 4.11
N PHE A 163 -0.35 -24.01 2.87
CA PHE A 163 -0.58 -23.13 1.74
C PHE A 163 -2.07 -22.82 1.56
N ASP A 164 -2.93 -23.85 1.50
CA ASP A 164 -4.35 -23.69 1.25
C ASP A 164 -5.04 -22.89 2.37
N LEU A 165 -4.69 -23.17 3.63
CA LEU A 165 -5.22 -22.44 4.79
C LEU A 165 -4.79 -20.98 4.81
N MET A 166 -3.50 -20.71 4.60
CA MET A 166 -2.95 -19.36 4.61
C MET A 166 -3.52 -18.51 3.47
N LEU A 167 -3.60 -19.06 2.26
CA LEU A 167 -4.17 -18.32 1.13
C LEU A 167 -5.67 -18.06 1.33
N THR A 168 -6.43 -19.02 1.87
CA THR A 168 -7.86 -18.83 2.16
C THR A 168 -8.10 -17.78 3.25
N ASP A 169 -7.32 -17.82 4.33
CA ASP A 169 -7.42 -16.87 5.45
C ASP A 169 -7.05 -15.44 5.01
N ASN A 170 -5.94 -15.28 4.28
CA ASN A 170 -5.54 -13.97 3.78
C ASN A 170 -6.47 -13.44 2.69
N ALA A 171 -7.07 -14.30 1.86
CA ALA A 171 -8.14 -13.91 0.95
C ALA A 171 -9.39 -13.40 1.71
N LEU A 172 -9.81 -14.07 2.78
CA LEU A 172 -10.91 -13.62 3.65
C LEU A 172 -10.61 -12.28 4.31
N ARG A 173 -9.37 -12.12 4.79
CA ARG A 173 -8.88 -10.88 5.38
C ARG A 173 -8.94 -9.73 4.37
N TYR A 174 -8.40 -9.94 3.17
CA TYR A 174 -8.42 -8.96 2.07
C TYR A 174 -9.84 -8.53 1.72
N VAL A 175 -10.77 -9.46 1.47
CA VAL A 175 -12.15 -9.08 1.11
C VAL A 175 -12.89 -8.39 2.26
N THR A 176 -12.50 -8.67 3.50
CA THR A 176 -13.04 -7.96 4.68
C THR A 176 -12.49 -6.54 4.72
N HIS A 177 -11.17 -6.35 4.62
CA HIS A 177 -10.54 -5.03 4.60
C HIS A 177 -11.07 -4.15 3.46
N LEU A 178 -11.21 -4.72 2.27
CA LEU A 178 -11.66 -3.98 1.09
C LEU A 178 -13.14 -3.55 1.17
N ARG A 179 -14.00 -4.35 1.82
CA ARG A 179 -15.44 -4.06 1.92
C ARG A 179 -15.82 -3.27 3.18
N ASP A 180 -15.26 -3.68 4.31
CA ASP A 180 -15.67 -3.21 5.64
C ASP A 180 -14.61 -2.27 6.27
N GLY A 181 -13.44 -2.12 5.64
CA GLY A 181 -12.30 -1.36 6.16
C GLY A 181 -11.34 -2.25 6.95
N GLN A 182 -10.07 -1.82 7.05
CA GLN A 182 -9.07 -2.47 7.90
C GLN A 182 -9.35 -2.24 9.40
N TYR A 183 -9.93 -1.10 9.73
CA TYR A 183 -10.28 -0.69 11.07
C TYR A 183 -11.80 -0.52 11.18
N ARG A 184 -12.34 -0.80 12.36
CA ARG A 184 -13.73 -0.46 12.63
C ARG A 184 -13.83 1.06 12.73
N PRO A 185 -14.72 1.72 11.99
CA PRO A 185 -14.76 3.18 11.97
C PRO A 185 -14.92 3.80 13.37
N GLN A 186 -15.67 3.16 14.26
CA GLN A 186 -15.88 3.63 15.64
C GLN A 186 -14.60 3.58 16.50
N ASP A 187 -13.66 2.70 16.17
CA ASP A 187 -12.37 2.62 16.87
C ASP A 187 -11.43 3.77 16.44
N VAL A 188 -11.70 4.36 15.26
CA VAL A 188 -10.93 5.49 14.70
C VAL A 188 -11.57 6.83 15.06
N ASP A 189 -12.89 6.92 14.92
CA ASP A 189 -13.69 8.10 15.26
C ASP A 189 -14.96 7.66 16.00
N PRO A 190 -15.05 7.90 17.33
CA PRO A 190 -16.24 7.58 18.11
C PRO A 190 -17.51 8.29 17.63
N GLN A 191 -17.40 9.39 16.88
CA GLN A 191 -18.52 10.13 16.29
C GLN A 191 -18.92 9.58 14.92
N TRP A 192 -18.37 8.45 14.49
CA TRP A 192 -18.73 7.80 13.23
C TRP A 192 -20.13 7.17 13.28
N LEU A 193 -21.14 7.93 12.84
CA LEU A 193 -22.56 7.52 12.88
C LEU A 193 -23.05 6.77 11.63
N ILE A 194 -22.21 6.58 10.61
CA ILE A 194 -22.62 5.91 9.37
C ILE A 194 -22.75 4.40 9.62
N ARG A 195 -23.99 3.91 9.65
CA ARG A 195 -24.28 2.47 9.75
C ARG A 195 -24.19 1.81 8.39
N HIS A 196 -23.65 0.60 8.36
CA HIS A 196 -23.73 -0.24 7.17
C HIS A 196 -25.12 -0.85 7.06
N GLY A 197 -25.69 -0.86 5.84
CA GLY A 197 -26.88 -1.65 5.55
C GLY A 197 -26.60 -3.15 5.63
N ALA A 198 -27.64 -3.97 5.49
CA ALA A 198 -27.48 -5.42 5.40
C ALA A 198 -26.57 -5.78 4.22
N ARG A 199 -25.53 -6.58 4.49
CA ARG A 199 -24.56 -7.05 3.48
C ARG A 199 -24.51 -8.57 3.48
N ALA A 200 -24.20 -9.13 2.31
CA ALA A 200 -24.00 -10.57 2.18
C ALA A 200 -22.86 -11.07 3.09
N ASP A 201 -22.97 -12.29 3.60
CA ASP A 201 -21.90 -12.94 4.34
C ASP A 201 -20.70 -13.24 3.40
N LEU A 202 -19.52 -12.71 3.73
CA LEU A 202 -18.28 -12.89 2.95
C LEU A 202 -17.81 -14.33 2.93
N ALA A 203 -17.85 -15.02 4.06
CA ALA A 203 -17.39 -16.40 4.18
C ALA A 203 -18.34 -17.34 3.43
N ALA A 204 -19.65 -17.13 3.54
CA ALA A 204 -20.63 -17.86 2.75
C ALA A 204 -20.44 -17.61 1.23
N SER A 205 -20.19 -16.36 0.83
CA SER A 205 -19.98 -15.99 -0.57
C SER A 205 -18.69 -16.58 -1.13
N MET A 206 -17.60 -16.52 -0.36
CA MET A 206 -16.32 -17.13 -0.71
C MET A 206 -16.44 -18.66 -0.77
N GLY A 207 -17.15 -19.30 0.17
CA GLY A 207 -17.43 -20.73 0.12
C GLY A 207 -18.16 -21.16 -1.15
N LYS A 208 -19.12 -20.35 -1.64
CA LYS A 208 -19.78 -20.56 -2.94
C LYS A 208 -18.80 -20.41 -4.11
N ALA A 209 -17.93 -19.40 -4.08
CA ALA A 209 -16.90 -19.19 -5.10
C ALA A 209 -15.86 -20.33 -5.14
N ALA A 210 -15.46 -20.82 -3.97
CA ALA A 210 -14.52 -21.93 -3.80
C ALA A 210 -15.04 -23.24 -4.42
N LYS A 211 -16.35 -23.52 -4.32
CA LYS A 211 -16.97 -24.68 -5.00
C LYS A 211 -16.79 -24.65 -6.51
N ARG A 212 -16.69 -23.45 -7.10
CA ARG A 212 -16.57 -23.23 -8.55
C ARG A 212 -15.14 -22.96 -9.00
N GLY A 213 -14.17 -22.93 -8.08
CA GLY A 213 -12.78 -22.57 -8.38
C GLY A 213 -12.60 -21.14 -8.89
N GLY A 214 -13.37 -20.20 -8.34
CA GLY A 214 -13.37 -18.79 -8.77
C GLY A 214 -13.25 -17.81 -7.62
N VAL A 215 -12.42 -18.12 -6.62
CA VAL A 215 -12.24 -17.25 -5.44
C VAL A 215 -11.58 -15.93 -5.82
N SER A 216 -10.57 -15.95 -6.71
CA SER A 216 -9.93 -14.71 -7.20
C SER A 216 -10.95 -13.80 -7.91
N GLY A 217 -11.87 -14.38 -8.68
CA GLY A 217 -12.97 -13.66 -9.31
C GLY A 217 -13.93 -13.03 -8.31
N PHE A 218 -14.18 -13.68 -7.16
CA PHE A 218 -14.93 -13.11 -6.05
C PHE A 218 -14.16 -11.96 -5.38
N MET A 219 -12.85 -12.12 -5.14
CA MET A 219 -12.00 -11.08 -4.55
C MET A 219 -12.02 -9.80 -5.40
N LYS A 220 -11.90 -9.91 -6.73
CA LYS A 220 -11.98 -8.73 -7.64
C LYS A 220 -13.35 -8.04 -7.60
N LYS A 221 -14.43 -8.81 -7.44
CA LYS A 221 -15.81 -8.28 -7.44
C LYS A 221 -16.20 -7.58 -6.16
N ILE A 222 -15.45 -7.74 -5.07
CA ILE A 222 -15.81 -7.14 -3.78
C ILE A 222 -15.47 -5.64 -3.71
N ALA A 223 -14.58 -5.17 -4.60
CA ALA A 223 -14.18 -3.76 -4.67
C ALA A 223 -15.42 -2.85 -4.75
N PRO A 224 -15.49 -1.76 -3.96
CA PRO A 224 -16.62 -0.85 -4.00
C PRO A 224 -16.86 -0.29 -5.41
N ARG A 225 -18.11 -0.40 -5.88
CA ARG A 225 -18.50 0.05 -7.23
C ARG A 225 -18.89 1.53 -7.30
N HIS A 226 -18.75 2.27 -6.21
CA HIS A 226 -19.15 3.68 -6.15
C HIS A 226 -18.19 4.55 -6.97
N ALA A 227 -18.71 5.60 -7.64
CA ALA A 227 -17.89 6.48 -8.49
C ALA A 227 -16.76 7.16 -7.72
N VAL A 228 -17.04 7.60 -6.49
CA VAL A 228 -16.02 8.20 -5.59
C VAL A 228 -14.87 7.22 -5.33
N TYR A 229 -15.16 5.95 -5.07
CA TYR A 229 -14.11 4.94 -4.86
C TYR A 229 -13.21 4.78 -6.08
N ARG A 230 -13.80 4.73 -7.28
CA ARG A 230 -13.02 4.67 -8.53
C ARG A 230 -12.14 5.91 -8.73
N SER A 231 -12.64 7.09 -8.39
CA SER A 231 -11.87 8.34 -8.45
C SER A 231 -10.68 8.29 -7.48
N LEU A 232 -10.90 7.82 -6.25
CA LEU A 232 -9.83 7.68 -5.25
C LEU A 232 -8.77 6.67 -5.69
N TYR A 233 -9.18 5.54 -6.26
CA TYR A 233 -8.27 4.55 -6.81
C TYR A 233 -7.37 5.15 -7.91
N ARG A 234 -7.94 5.94 -8.83
CA ARG A 234 -7.17 6.63 -9.88
C ARG A 234 -6.19 7.65 -9.28
N HIS A 235 -6.64 8.49 -8.36
CA HIS A 235 -5.75 9.47 -7.73
C HIS A 235 -4.63 8.81 -6.92
N LEU A 236 -4.89 7.68 -6.26
CA LEU A 236 -3.84 6.93 -5.58
C LEU A 236 -2.74 6.49 -6.56
N TYR A 237 -3.13 5.97 -7.73
CA TYR A 237 -2.18 5.64 -8.80
C TYR A 237 -1.36 6.86 -9.23
N ASP A 238 -2.02 8.00 -9.46
CA ASP A 238 -1.35 9.24 -9.87
C ASP A 238 -0.33 9.70 -8.80
N TYR A 239 -0.72 9.67 -7.53
CA TYR A 239 0.15 10.07 -6.42
C TYR A 239 1.32 9.11 -6.21
N ASN A 240 1.11 7.80 -6.39
CA ASN A 240 2.20 6.83 -6.37
C ASN A 240 3.19 7.09 -7.51
N SER A 241 2.70 7.40 -8.71
CA SER A 241 3.56 7.75 -9.85
C SER A 241 4.41 9.00 -9.58
N ILE A 242 3.84 10.01 -8.91
CA ILE A 242 4.59 11.21 -8.48
C ILE A 242 5.66 10.83 -7.46
N ALA A 243 5.31 10.02 -6.45
CA ALA A 243 6.26 9.54 -5.44
C ALA A 243 7.42 8.75 -6.06
N ASP A 244 7.12 7.84 -6.98
CA ASP A 244 8.11 7.03 -7.71
C ASP A 244 9.02 7.88 -8.62
N SER A 245 8.51 9.02 -9.10
CA SER A 245 9.25 9.98 -9.92
C SER A 245 10.14 10.93 -9.11
N GLY A 246 10.33 10.67 -7.81
CA GLY A 246 11.15 11.49 -6.92
C GLY A 246 10.34 12.41 -5.98
N GLY A 247 9.02 12.32 -6.03
CA GLY A 247 8.11 13.07 -5.17
C GLY A 247 7.93 14.52 -5.58
N TRP A 248 7.33 15.30 -4.68
CA TRP A 248 7.12 16.72 -4.90
C TRP A 248 8.43 17.51 -4.78
N PRO A 249 8.60 18.58 -5.59
CA PRO A 249 9.69 19.53 -5.38
C PRO A 249 9.70 20.03 -3.94
N ALA A 250 10.87 19.99 -3.30
CA ALA A 250 11.00 20.48 -1.94
C ALA A 250 10.76 21.99 -1.88
N PHE A 251 9.87 22.42 -0.98
CA PHE A 251 9.70 23.84 -0.68
C PHE A 251 10.85 24.34 0.20
N PRO A 252 11.45 25.52 -0.07
CA PRO A 252 12.59 26.01 0.70
C PRO A 252 12.24 26.26 2.17
N VAL A 253 12.80 25.44 3.06
CA VAL A 253 12.56 25.46 4.53
C VAL A 253 13.13 26.73 5.19
N ARG A 254 14.03 27.45 4.53
CA ARG A 254 14.68 28.68 5.04
C ARG A 254 14.01 29.98 4.59
N GLY A 255 12.85 29.89 3.93
CA GLY A 255 12.10 31.05 3.47
C GLY A 255 11.51 31.87 4.62
N ARG A 256 11.36 33.17 4.42
CA ARG A 256 10.57 34.03 5.33
C ARG A 256 9.10 33.60 5.24
N ARG A 257 8.34 33.83 6.31
CA ARG A 257 6.89 33.62 6.32
C ARG A 257 6.26 34.34 5.13
N LEU A 258 5.63 33.59 4.22
CA LEU A 258 4.85 34.16 3.13
C LEU A 258 3.52 34.67 3.67
N GLN A 259 3.19 35.91 3.32
CA GLN A 259 1.92 36.56 3.61
C GLN A 259 1.24 36.98 2.30
N PRO A 260 -0.09 37.17 2.29
CA PRO A 260 -0.76 37.80 1.16
C PRO A 260 -0.05 39.10 0.75
N GLY A 261 0.23 39.26 -0.55
CA GLY A 261 1.03 40.37 -1.07
C GLY A 261 2.54 40.14 -1.14
N SER A 262 3.04 39.00 -0.63
CA SER A 262 4.47 38.65 -0.75
C SER A 262 4.87 38.43 -2.21
N SER A 263 6.09 38.85 -2.54
CA SER A 263 6.76 38.60 -3.82
C SER A 263 8.17 38.07 -3.56
N GLY A 264 8.67 37.20 -4.43
CA GLY A 264 10.05 36.70 -4.33
C GLY A 264 10.23 35.28 -4.88
N SER A 265 11.44 34.75 -4.74
CA SER A 265 11.81 33.40 -5.16
C SER A 265 10.92 32.32 -4.51
N ASP A 266 10.57 32.50 -3.24
CA ASP A 266 9.76 31.54 -2.48
C ASP A 266 8.31 31.50 -2.98
N VAL A 267 7.77 32.63 -3.43
CA VAL A 267 6.44 32.70 -4.07
C VAL A 267 6.48 32.07 -5.47
N LYS A 268 7.58 32.24 -6.20
CA LYS A 268 7.79 31.57 -7.49
C LYS A 268 7.87 30.05 -7.32
N ALA A 269 8.55 29.57 -6.28
CA ALA A 269 8.63 28.15 -5.95
C ALA A 269 7.28 27.56 -5.52
N LEU A 270 6.39 28.34 -4.89
CA LEU A 270 5.04 27.89 -4.51
C LEU A 270 4.10 27.69 -5.71
N ARG A 271 4.33 28.43 -6.81
CA ARG A 271 3.49 28.38 -8.02
C ARG A 271 3.93 27.32 -9.02
N ALA A 272 5.15 26.80 -8.87
CA ALA A 272 5.76 25.83 -9.76
C ALA A 272 5.22 24.42 -9.48
#